data_AF-A0A921DXU5-F1
#
_entry.id   AF-A0A921DXU5-F1
#
_cell.length_a   1.000
_cell.length_b   1.000
_cell.length_c   1.000
_cell.angle_alpha   90.00
_cell.angle_beta   90.00
_cell.angle_gamma   90.00
#
_symmetry.space_group_name_H-M   'P 1'
#
loop_
_entity.id
_entity.type
_entity.pdbx_description
1 polymer ?
#
loop_
_entity_poly.entity_id
_entity_poly.type
_entity_poly.pdbx_seq_one_letter_code
_entity_poly.pdbx_strand_id
1 'polypeptide(L)'
;METVMMILIMAIIGSLIGGLTNKLAITMLFKPYETKYLFGYPLPFTPGLIPRRREEASTKLGEIIMGHLLTPEVFVEKLNSENTRNFLLLFIDQQLETMEQEEWSTSYVLNRIHPTLNEKILHGLNDEIHKNVEKYGEDIYEKNIDELIPTESRLKLDQYVFETHEMILGKAREYIRSERGYHDIFTMIDEFIENRGRLASSLKVFFSKDSLTHRVQNEFLKLLNQEKMNNILQTFIMQEYDALRARDVASLISESDKEKMLSNVSTFLQQQIDIEEKLNIPIYKLNPELFKSFKEKGKYQLVENIIQYLGKNFEKILDKLQLAQLIKYQIDNFELSKIESLVMEVSSKELRMITMLGFLLGGIIGVVQGIIVSVF
;
A
#
# COMPACT_ATOMS: atom_id res chain seq x y z
N MET A 1 -23.03 85.95 -46.59
CA MET A 1 -23.79 84.87 -45.92
C MET A 1 -23.32 83.49 -46.35
N GLU A 2 -22.83 83.32 -47.59
CA GLU A 2 -22.38 82.03 -48.12
C GLU A 2 -21.17 81.43 -47.39
N THR A 3 -20.17 82.25 -47.02
CA THR A 3 -18.95 81.77 -46.34
C THR A 3 -19.21 81.20 -44.95
N VAL A 4 -20.06 81.87 -44.16
CA VAL A 4 -20.44 81.42 -42.81
C VAL A 4 -21.25 80.12 -42.90
N MET A 5 -22.13 80.01 -43.90
CA MET A 5 -22.90 78.79 -44.16
C MET A 5 -21.97 77.63 -44.54
N MET A 6 -20.96 77.87 -45.37
CA MET A 6 -19.97 76.84 -45.77
C MET A 6 -19.18 76.31 -44.58
N ILE A 7 -18.64 77.19 -43.72
CA ILE A 7 -17.88 76.78 -42.52
C ILE A 7 -18.76 75.95 -41.59
N LEU A 8 -20.02 76.34 -41.39
CA LEU A 8 -20.96 75.64 -40.53
C LEU A 8 -21.33 74.25 -41.10
N ILE A 9 -21.51 74.14 -42.42
CA ILE A 9 -21.71 72.86 -43.10
C ILE A 9 -20.48 71.95 -42.95
N MET A 10 -19.27 72.47 -43.15
CA MET A 10 -18.04 71.69 -43.01
C MET A 10 -17.80 71.25 -41.55
N ALA A 11 -18.13 72.08 -40.57
CA ALA A 11 -18.10 71.72 -39.16
C ALA A 11 -19.09 70.59 -38.82
N ILE A 12 -20.33 70.66 -39.30
CA ILE A 12 -21.34 69.61 -39.07
C ILE A 12 -20.92 68.31 -39.76
N ILE A 13 -20.46 68.36 -41.00
CA ILE A 13 -19.99 67.18 -41.73
C ILE A 13 -18.78 66.57 -41.03
N GLY A 14 -17.81 67.39 -40.62
CA GLY A 14 -16.64 66.93 -39.86
C GLY A 14 -17.03 66.28 -38.54
N SER A 15 -17.94 66.90 -37.78
CA SER A 15 -18.47 66.37 -36.52
C SER A 15 -19.19 65.04 -36.72
N LEU A 16 -20.06 64.94 -37.73
CA LEU A 16 -20.77 63.71 -38.07
C LEU A 16 -19.81 62.60 -38.48
N ILE A 17 -18.83 62.87 -39.34
CA ILE A 17 -17.84 61.89 -39.77
C ILE A 17 -17.01 61.43 -38.55
N GLY A 18 -16.50 62.36 -37.74
CA GLY A 18 -15.68 62.02 -36.57
C GLY A 18 -16.42 61.18 -35.53
N GLY A 19 -17.67 61.53 -35.23
CA GLY A 19 -18.49 60.80 -34.27
C GLY A 19 -19.03 59.47 -34.80
N LEU A 20 -19.53 59.43 -36.04
CA LEU A 20 -20.06 58.21 -36.64
C LEU A 20 -18.97 57.18 -36.93
N THR A 21 -17.82 57.61 -37.44
CA THR A 21 -16.68 56.70 -37.70
C THR A 21 -16.20 56.08 -36.39
N ASN A 22 -16.13 56.85 -35.30
CA ASN A 22 -15.70 56.29 -34.02
C ASN A 22 -16.74 55.37 -33.39
N LYS A 23 -18.04 55.70 -33.49
CA LYS A 23 -19.13 54.81 -33.07
C LYS A 23 -19.12 53.49 -33.86
N LEU A 24 -18.85 53.56 -35.16
CA LEU A 24 -18.72 52.39 -36.02
C LEU A 24 -17.51 51.55 -35.63
N ALA A 25 -16.35 52.17 -35.40
CA ALA A 25 -15.13 51.49 -34.97
C ALA A 25 -15.33 50.72 -33.66
N ILE A 26 -15.97 51.34 -32.66
CA ILE A 26 -16.30 50.69 -31.39
C ILE A 26 -17.25 49.50 -31.63
N THR A 27 -18.26 49.67 -32.48
CA THR A 27 -19.19 48.58 -32.83
C THR A 27 -18.45 47.43 -33.55
N MET A 28 -17.47 47.76 -34.39
CA MET A 28 -16.63 46.81 -35.14
C MET A 28 -15.66 46.01 -34.25
N LEU A 29 -15.44 46.41 -33.00
CA LEU A 29 -14.68 45.58 -32.05
C LEU A 29 -15.46 44.30 -31.69
N PHE A 30 -16.79 44.39 -31.62
CA PHE A 30 -17.66 43.30 -31.13
C PHE A 30 -18.44 42.61 -32.25
N LYS A 31 -18.91 43.37 -33.25
CA LYS A 31 -19.77 42.88 -34.35
C LYS A 31 -19.13 43.16 -35.71
N PRO A 32 -19.35 42.33 -36.74
CA PRO A 32 -20.15 41.10 -36.75
C PRO A 32 -19.40 39.93 -36.11
N TYR A 33 -20.15 38.99 -35.55
CA TYR A 33 -19.59 37.80 -34.87
C TYR A 33 -18.96 36.79 -35.83
N GLU A 34 -19.38 36.82 -37.10
CA GLU A 34 -18.91 35.94 -38.17
C GLU A 34 -18.41 36.75 -39.36
N THR A 35 -17.53 36.15 -40.16
CA THR A 35 -17.05 36.71 -41.43
C THR A 35 -18.23 36.90 -42.38
N LYS A 36 -18.44 38.13 -42.85
CA LYS A 36 -19.46 38.41 -43.87
C LYS A 36 -18.82 38.43 -45.24
N TYR A 37 -19.47 37.84 -46.24
CA TYR A 37 -19.01 37.82 -47.62
C TYR A 37 -19.82 38.79 -48.48
N LEU A 38 -19.16 39.52 -49.37
CA LEU A 38 -19.77 40.38 -50.36
C LEU A 38 -19.16 40.08 -51.73
N PHE A 39 -19.98 39.73 -52.72
CA PHE A 39 -19.54 39.32 -54.07
C PHE A 39 -18.45 38.21 -54.06
N GLY A 40 -18.52 37.28 -53.12
CA GLY A 40 -17.55 36.18 -52.97
C GLY A 40 -16.25 36.56 -52.23
N TYR A 41 -16.05 37.83 -51.88
CA TYR A 41 -14.89 38.28 -51.11
C TYR A 41 -15.27 38.53 -49.64
N PRO A 42 -14.41 38.15 -48.67
CA PRO A 42 -14.64 38.48 -47.27
C PRO A 42 -14.58 39.99 -47.07
N LEU A 43 -15.57 40.56 -46.38
CA LEU A 43 -15.59 41.98 -46.04
C LEU A 43 -14.42 42.30 -45.12
N PRO A 44 -13.63 43.37 -45.41
CA PRO A 44 -12.57 43.79 -44.53
C PRO A 44 -13.15 44.15 -43.16
N PHE A 45 -12.41 43.83 -42.09
CA PHE A 45 -12.85 44.04 -40.70
C PHE A 45 -14.07 43.22 -40.26
N THR A 46 -14.33 42.09 -40.92
CA THR A 46 -15.27 41.05 -40.44
C THR A 46 -14.53 39.70 -40.30
N PRO A 47 -14.66 38.97 -39.18
CA PRO A 47 -15.44 39.29 -37.99
C PRO A 47 -14.79 40.43 -37.18
N GLY A 48 -15.53 40.94 -36.19
CA GLY A 48 -15.02 41.97 -35.28
C GLY A 48 -13.73 41.55 -34.56
N LEU A 49 -12.98 42.51 -34.02
CA LEU A 49 -11.65 42.27 -33.46
C LEU A 49 -11.65 41.25 -32.31
N ILE A 50 -12.61 41.35 -31.39
CA ILE A 50 -12.70 40.47 -30.21
C ILE A 50 -13.06 39.03 -30.60
N PRO A 51 -14.12 38.78 -31.43
CA PRO A 51 -14.36 37.45 -31.99
C PRO A 51 -13.14 36.86 -32.70
N ARG A 52 -12.39 37.67 -33.45
CA ARG A 52 -11.21 37.23 -34.22
C ARG A 52 -10.03 36.79 -33.34
N ARG A 53 -9.81 37.43 -32.19
CA ARG A 53 -8.71 37.13 -31.26
C ARG A 53 -9.12 36.27 -30.07
N ARG A 54 -10.33 35.71 -30.11
CA ARG A 54 -10.89 34.95 -29.00
C ARG A 54 -10.03 33.76 -28.58
N GLU A 55 -9.54 32.99 -29.55
CA GLU A 55 -8.71 31.80 -29.27
C GLU A 55 -7.36 32.16 -28.63
N GLU A 56 -6.77 33.28 -29.07
CA GLU A 56 -5.55 33.83 -28.47
C GLU A 56 -5.82 34.27 -27.01
N ALA A 57 -6.95 34.94 -26.78
CA ALA A 57 -7.36 35.38 -25.45
C ALA A 57 -7.69 34.19 -24.52
N SER A 58 -8.39 33.17 -25.00
CA SER A 58 -8.74 31.99 -24.19
C SER A 58 -7.51 31.19 -23.79
N THR A 59 -6.55 31.06 -24.71
CA THR A 59 -5.25 30.42 -24.43
C THR A 59 -4.47 31.20 -23.37
N LYS A 60 -4.32 32.52 -23.54
CA LYS A 60 -3.58 33.37 -22.60
C LYS A 60 -4.24 33.46 -21.23
N LEU A 61 -5.56 33.55 -21.17
CA LEU A 61 -6.31 33.53 -19.91
C LEU A 61 -6.17 32.18 -19.20
N GLY A 62 -6.21 31.07 -19.93
CA GLY A 62 -5.95 29.74 -19.38
C GLY A 62 -4.55 29.64 -18.74
N GLU A 63 -3.52 30.11 -19.44
CA GLU A 63 -2.14 30.16 -18.91
C GLU A 63 -2.04 30.98 -17.62
N ILE A 64 -2.66 32.17 -17.58
CA ILE A 64 -2.63 33.06 -16.40
C ILE A 64 -3.37 32.44 -15.21
N ILE A 65 -4.56 31.87 -15.43
CA ILE A 65 -5.37 31.26 -14.36
C ILE A 65 -4.62 30.08 -13.73
N MET A 66 -4.02 29.23 -14.57
CA MET A 66 -3.23 28.08 -14.12
C MET A 66 -1.95 28.51 -13.38
N GLY A 67 -1.27 29.54 -13.88
CA GLY A 67 -0.01 30.00 -13.30
C GLY A 67 -0.15 30.82 -12.02
N HIS A 68 -1.31 31.45 -11.76
CA HIS A 68 -1.45 32.43 -10.65
C HIS A 68 -2.63 32.20 -9.72
N LEU A 69 -3.73 31.58 -10.16
CA LEU A 69 -4.92 31.38 -9.32
C LEU A 69 -5.06 29.95 -8.80
N LEU A 70 -4.52 28.97 -9.54
CA LEU A 70 -4.59 27.55 -9.20
C LEU A 70 -3.18 26.99 -8.99
N THR A 71 -2.40 27.65 -8.14
CA THR A 71 -1.07 27.16 -7.76
C THR A 71 -1.16 26.14 -6.63
N PRO A 72 -0.17 25.24 -6.48
CA PRO A 72 -0.13 24.28 -5.39
C PRO A 72 -0.24 24.93 -4.01
N GLU A 73 0.38 26.11 -3.83
CA GLU A 73 0.44 26.81 -2.54
C GLU A 73 -0.95 27.29 -2.12
N VAL A 74 -1.67 27.97 -3.03
CA VAL A 74 -3.03 28.47 -2.76
C VAL A 74 -3.99 27.31 -2.51
N PHE A 75 -3.83 26.19 -3.24
CA PHE A 75 -4.66 25.01 -3.04
C PHE A 75 -4.43 24.38 -1.67
N VAL A 76 -3.17 24.18 -1.27
CA VAL A 76 -2.81 23.63 0.05
C VAL A 76 -3.27 24.57 1.18
N GLU A 77 -3.13 25.88 1.01
CA GLU A 77 -3.63 26.86 1.97
C GLU A 77 -5.16 26.74 2.15
N LYS A 78 -5.91 26.62 1.05
CA LYS A 78 -7.38 26.44 1.12
C LYS A 78 -7.77 25.10 1.74
N LEU A 79 -7.06 24.01 1.43
CA LEU A 79 -7.28 22.71 2.08
C LEU A 79 -6.99 22.76 3.58
N ASN A 80 -5.99 23.55 3.99
CA ASN A 80 -5.63 23.75 5.38
C ASN A 80 -6.53 24.73 6.13
N SER A 81 -7.46 25.40 5.45
CA SER A 81 -8.39 26.31 6.10
C SER A 81 -9.23 25.60 7.16
N GLU A 82 -9.57 26.31 8.25
CA GLU A 82 -10.37 25.75 9.35
C GLU A 82 -11.69 25.17 8.85
N ASN A 83 -12.35 25.86 7.91
CA ASN A 83 -13.60 25.39 7.31
C ASN A 83 -13.43 24.05 6.59
N THR A 84 -12.40 23.90 5.77
CA THR A 84 -12.16 22.64 5.04
C THR A 84 -11.76 21.52 6.00
N ARG A 85 -10.90 21.79 6.98
CA ARG A 85 -10.53 20.81 8.01
C ARG A 85 -11.75 20.35 8.81
N ASN A 86 -12.59 21.28 9.26
CA ASN A 86 -13.82 20.95 9.98
C ASN A 86 -14.80 20.13 9.13
N PHE A 87 -14.96 20.49 7.85
CA PHE A 87 -15.75 19.71 6.91
C PHE A 87 -15.22 18.28 6.75
N LEU A 88 -13.90 18.09 6.56
CA LEU A 88 -13.29 16.77 6.46
C LEU A 88 -13.45 15.95 7.74
N LEU A 89 -13.31 16.57 8.92
CA LEU A 89 -13.52 15.91 10.20
C LEU A 89 -14.97 15.44 10.37
N LEU A 90 -15.95 16.32 10.10
CA LEU A 90 -17.37 15.97 10.14
C LEU A 90 -17.71 14.86 9.14
N PHE A 91 -17.12 14.92 7.93
CA PHE A 91 -17.29 13.87 6.94
C PHE A 91 -16.74 12.53 7.44
N ILE A 92 -15.53 12.50 8.02
CA ILE A 92 -14.94 11.28 8.59
C ILE A 92 -15.79 10.76 9.75
N ASP A 93 -16.23 11.63 10.67
CA ASP A 93 -17.09 11.23 11.78
C ASP A 93 -18.39 10.60 11.28
N GLN A 94 -19.03 11.19 10.28
CA GLN A 94 -20.22 10.62 9.65
C GLN A 94 -19.93 9.26 9.00
N GLN A 95 -18.79 9.12 8.29
CA GLN A 95 -18.41 7.82 7.72
C GLN A 95 -18.16 6.76 8.80
N LEU A 96 -17.52 7.12 9.91
CA LEU A 96 -17.30 6.21 11.03
C LEU A 96 -18.62 5.78 11.69
N GLU A 97 -19.57 6.69 11.84
CA GLU A 97 -20.91 6.36 12.33
C GLU A 97 -21.67 5.43 11.37
N THR A 98 -21.61 5.70 10.07
CA THR A 98 -22.20 4.80 9.05
C THR A 98 -21.54 3.42 9.09
N MET A 99 -20.22 3.34 9.25
CA MET A 99 -19.49 2.08 9.40
C MET A 99 -19.95 1.26 10.61
N GLU A 100 -20.23 1.92 11.73
CA GLU A 100 -20.79 1.27 12.93
C GLU A 100 -22.23 0.78 12.68
N GLN A 101 -23.09 1.62 12.10
CA GLN A 101 -24.52 1.33 11.89
C GLN A 101 -24.77 0.25 10.84
N GLU A 102 -24.03 0.29 9.73
CA GLU A 102 -24.14 -0.67 8.62
C GLU A 102 -23.18 -1.87 8.78
N GLU A 103 -22.47 -1.94 9.91
CA GLU A 103 -21.54 -3.02 10.25
C GLU A 103 -20.49 -3.32 9.16
N TRP A 104 -19.87 -2.29 8.59
CA TRP A 104 -18.90 -2.46 7.51
C TRP A 104 -17.72 -3.33 7.96
N SER A 105 -17.43 -4.37 7.18
CA SER A 105 -16.26 -5.24 7.38
C SER A 105 -15.00 -4.63 6.77
N THR A 106 -13.83 -5.11 7.22
CA THR A 106 -12.54 -4.67 6.65
C THR A 106 -12.48 -5.00 5.16
N SER A 107 -12.90 -6.21 4.79
CA SER A 107 -13.02 -6.68 3.41
C SER A 107 -13.89 -5.76 2.55
N TYR A 108 -15.05 -5.36 3.07
CA TYR A 108 -15.95 -4.42 2.36
C TYR A 108 -15.27 -3.08 2.06
N VAL A 109 -14.59 -2.50 3.05
CA VAL A 109 -13.89 -1.22 2.89
C VAL A 109 -12.73 -1.33 1.91
N LEU A 110 -11.92 -2.39 2.01
CA LEU A 110 -10.79 -2.62 1.13
C LEU A 110 -11.22 -2.76 -0.34
N ASN A 111 -12.28 -3.52 -0.59
CA ASN A 111 -12.85 -3.72 -1.93
C ASN A 111 -13.40 -2.42 -2.54
N ARG A 112 -13.93 -1.52 -1.70
CA ARG A 112 -14.44 -0.22 -2.14
C ARG A 112 -13.34 0.76 -2.53
N ILE A 113 -12.14 0.63 -1.94
CA ILE A 113 -10.96 1.40 -2.33
C ILE A 113 -10.42 0.89 -3.66
N HIS A 114 -10.21 -0.43 -3.77
CA HIS A 114 -9.78 -1.06 -5.00
C HIS A 114 -10.17 -2.54 -5.01
N PRO A 115 -10.74 -3.09 -6.10
CA PRO A 115 -11.28 -4.46 -6.12
C PRO A 115 -10.29 -5.56 -5.72
N THR A 116 -8.99 -5.37 -5.99
CA THR A 116 -7.94 -6.38 -5.68
C THR A 116 -7.21 -6.14 -4.37
N LEU A 117 -7.57 -5.10 -3.60
CA LEU A 117 -6.82 -4.75 -2.39
C LEU A 117 -7.04 -5.76 -1.26
N ASN A 118 -8.26 -6.29 -1.13
CA ASN A 118 -8.57 -7.31 -0.14
C ASN A 118 -7.72 -8.57 -0.35
N GLU A 119 -7.67 -9.08 -1.59
CA GLU A 119 -6.86 -10.24 -1.95
C GLU A 119 -5.36 -9.99 -1.70
N LYS A 120 -4.85 -8.81 -2.06
CA LYS A 120 -3.44 -8.45 -1.82
C LYS A 120 -3.09 -8.42 -0.32
N ILE A 121 -3.97 -7.88 0.52
CA ILE A 121 -3.75 -7.84 1.97
C ILE A 121 -3.84 -9.23 2.56
N LEU A 122 -4.83 -10.03 2.16
CA LEU A 122 -4.97 -11.42 2.60
C LEU A 122 -3.72 -12.23 2.26
N HIS A 123 -3.26 -12.16 1.00
CA HIS A 123 -2.04 -12.85 0.57
C HIS A 123 -0.81 -12.33 1.32
N GLY A 124 -0.64 -11.01 1.44
CA GLY A 124 0.51 -10.42 2.14
C GLY A 124 0.59 -10.78 3.62
N LEU A 125 -0.55 -10.88 4.32
CA LEU A 125 -0.58 -11.34 5.71
C LEU A 125 -0.27 -12.83 5.84
N ASN A 126 -0.77 -13.67 4.93
CA ASN A 126 -0.44 -15.10 4.89
C ASN A 126 1.05 -15.35 4.58
N ASP A 127 1.64 -14.57 3.68
CA ASP A 127 3.07 -14.61 3.38
C ASP A 127 3.90 -14.18 4.59
N GLU A 128 3.47 -13.14 5.30
CA GLU A 128 4.14 -12.66 6.51
C GLU A 128 4.10 -13.72 7.62
N ILE A 129 3.01 -14.49 7.74
CA ILE A 129 2.97 -15.68 8.61
C ILE A 129 4.04 -16.68 8.18
N HIS A 130 4.07 -17.06 6.90
CA HIS A 130 5.02 -18.05 6.40
C HIS A 130 6.48 -17.64 6.65
N LYS A 131 6.82 -16.38 6.34
CA LYS A 131 8.15 -15.81 6.55
C LYS A 131 8.54 -15.79 8.03
N ASN A 132 7.61 -15.45 8.93
CA ASN A 132 7.88 -15.47 10.36
C ASN A 132 8.09 -16.91 10.85
N VAL A 133 7.26 -17.87 10.41
CA VAL A 133 7.43 -19.29 10.73
C VAL A 133 8.79 -19.79 10.26
N GLU A 134 9.20 -19.45 9.03
CA GLU A 134 10.50 -19.82 8.49
C GLU A 134 11.63 -19.24 9.34
N LYS A 135 11.58 -17.93 9.64
CA LYS A 135 12.57 -17.25 10.47
C LYS A 135 12.72 -17.88 11.87
N TYR A 136 11.61 -18.13 12.57
CA TYR A 136 11.65 -18.80 13.88
C TYR A 136 12.04 -20.27 13.77
N GLY A 137 11.68 -20.91 12.66
CA GLY A 137 12.06 -22.28 12.33
C GLY A 137 13.57 -22.46 12.22
N GLU A 138 14.24 -21.59 11.47
CA GLU A 138 15.71 -21.60 11.34
C GLU A 138 16.39 -21.37 12.70
N ASP A 139 15.91 -20.41 13.49
CA ASP A 139 16.44 -20.15 14.84
C ASP A 139 16.29 -21.37 15.78
N ILE A 140 15.24 -22.17 15.62
CA ILE A 140 15.06 -23.42 16.37
C ILE A 140 15.96 -24.54 15.82
N TYR A 141 16.17 -24.58 14.50
CA TYR A 141 16.94 -25.62 13.83
C TYR A 141 18.44 -25.57 14.19
N GLU A 142 18.96 -24.36 14.45
CA GLU A 142 20.34 -24.13 14.89
C GLU A 142 20.56 -24.34 16.40
N LYS A 143 19.50 -24.51 17.20
CA LYS A 143 19.61 -24.67 18.66
C LYS A 143 19.90 -26.11 19.08
N ASN A 144 20.48 -26.23 20.28
CA ASN A 144 20.66 -27.50 20.96
C ASN A 144 19.32 -28.03 21.46
N ILE A 145 19.15 -29.36 21.46
CA ILE A 145 17.93 -30.01 21.96
C ILE A 145 17.65 -29.64 23.42
N ASP A 146 18.70 -29.50 24.24
CA ASP A 146 18.53 -29.10 25.65
C ASP A 146 17.81 -27.76 25.78
N GLU A 147 18.10 -26.78 24.91
CA GLU A 147 17.51 -25.44 24.96
C GLU A 147 16.02 -25.42 24.61
N LEU A 148 15.55 -26.41 23.86
CA LEU A 148 14.14 -26.51 23.44
C LEU A 148 13.25 -27.18 24.48
N ILE A 149 13.84 -27.86 25.47
CA ILE A 149 13.09 -28.60 26.48
C ILE A 149 12.81 -27.68 27.68
N PRO A 150 11.53 -27.40 28.00
CA PRO A 150 11.17 -26.62 29.19
C PRO A 150 11.66 -27.28 30.48
N THR A 151 11.99 -26.49 31.49
CA THR A 151 12.60 -26.96 32.75
C THR A 151 11.83 -28.08 33.44
N GLU A 152 10.49 -28.02 33.46
CA GLU A 152 9.68 -29.07 34.11
C GLU A 152 9.72 -30.40 33.33
N SER A 153 9.68 -30.33 32.01
CA SER A 153 9.82 -31.50 31.14
C SER A 153 11.22 -32.09 31.23
N ARG A 154 12.25 -31.23 31.38
CA ARG A 154 13.63 -31.66 31.59
C ARG A 154 13.77 -32.53 32.84
N LEU A 155 13.25 -32.08 33.98
CA LEU A 155 13.29 -32.83 35.24
C LEU A 155 12.59 -34.19 35.12
N LYS A 156 11.43 -34.25 34.45
CA LYS A 156 10.71 -35.52 34.21
C LYS A 156 11.48 -36.47 33.30
N LEU A 157 12.12 -35.94 32.25
CA LEU A 157 12.96 -36.73 31.36
C LEU A 157 14.21 -37.25 32.06
N ASP A 158 14.90 -36.39 32.83
CA ASP A 158 16.07 -36.76 33.62
C ASP A 158 15.73 -37.92 34.57
N GLN A 159 14.60 -37.82 35.28
CA GLN A 159 14.14 -38.89 36.17
C GLN A 159 13.79 -40.17 35.40
N TYR A 160 13.05 -40.07 34.30
CA TYR A 160 12.67 -41.24 33.50
C TYR A 160 13.90 -41.97 32.94
N VAL A 161 14.87 -41.23 32.41
CA VAL A 161 16.14 -41.78 31.90
C VAL A 161 16.97 -42.37 33.06
N PHE A 162 17.02 -41.69 34.20
CA PHE A 162 17.70 -42.17 35.41
C PHE A 162 17.15 -43.52 35.87
N GLU A 163 15.84 -43.75 35.78
CA GLU A 163 15.21 -45.01 36.23
C GLU A 163 15.24 -46.12 35.17
N THR A 164 15.59 -45.80 33.92
CA THR A 164 15.53 -46.74 32.78
C THR A 164 16.51 -47.91 32.89
N HIS A 165 17.63 -47.76 33.61
CA HIS A 165 18.63 -48.84 33.75
C HIS A 165 18.05 -50.11 34.39
N GLU A 166 17.15 -49.97 35.38
CA GLU A 166 16.55 -51.12 36.07
C GLU A 166 15.66 -51.92 35.13
N MET A 167 14.91 -51.22 34.27
CA MET A 167 14.06 -51.84 33.27
C MET A 167 14.88 -52.62 32.24
N ILE A 168 16.01 -52.05 31.78
CA ILE A 168 16.91 -52.71 30.83
C ILE A 168 17.55 -53.95 31.48
N LEU A 169 18.07 -53.84 32.71
CA LEU A 169 18.63 -54.98 33.44
C LEU A 169 17.57 -56.04 33.76
N GLY A 170 16.33 -55.64 34.05
CA GLY A 170 15.18 -56.54 34.19
C GLY A 170 14.96 -57.37 32.93
N LYS A 171 14.84 -56.71 31.77
CA LYS A 171 14.68 -57.38 30.47
C LYS A 171 15.87 -58.27 30.12
N ALA A 172 17.10 -57.83 30.39
CA ALA A 172 18.30 -58.64 30.17
C ALA A 172 18.29 -59.90 31.04
N ARG A 173 17.92 -59.79 32.32
CA ARG A 173 17.81 -60.95 33.23
C ARG A 173 16.74 -61.94 32.77
N GLU A 174 15.58 -61.43 32.37
CA GLU A 174 14.49 -62.26 31.85
C GLU A 174 14.90 -62.98 30.55
N TYR A 175 15.56 -62.28 29.64
CA TYR A 175 16.09 -62.86 28.41
C TYR A 175 17.08 -64.00 28.70
N ILE A 176 18.08 -63.74 29.55
CA ILE A 176 19.11 -64.73 29.90
C ILE A 176 18.50 -65.95 30.60
N ARG A 177 17.41 -65.80 31.36
CA ARG A 177 16.67 -66.92 31.99
C ARG A 177 15.78 -67.70 31.01
N SER A 178 15.36 -67.09 29.90
CA SER A 178 14.46 -67.72 28.95
C SER A 178 15.12 -68.89 28.21
N GLU A 179 14.30 -69.81 27.69
CA GLU A 179 14.75 -70.92 26.83
C GLU A 179 15.55 -70.40 25.62
N ARG A 180 15.14 -69.26 25.05
CA ARG A 180 15.84 -68.61 23.94
C ARG A 180 17.23 -68.13 24.36
N GLY A 181 17.33 -67.45 25.50
CA GLY A 181 18.60 -67.00 26.04
C GLY A 181 19.55 -68.16 26.36
N TYR A 182 19.03 -69.27 26.90
CA TYR A 182 19.82 -70.49 27.10
C TYR A 182 20.34 -71.04 25.77
N HIS A 183 19.48 -71.15 24.75
CA HIS A 183 19.83 -71.65 23.43
C HIS A 183 20.88 -70.78 22.72
N ASP A 184 20.76 -69.45 22.82
CA ASP A 184 21.73 -68.52 22.24
C ASP A 184 23.10 -68.65 22.93
N ILE A 185 23.14 -68.72 24.27
CA ILE A 185 24.38 -68.95 25.02
C ILE A 185 24.99 -70.30 24.64
N PHE A 186 24.17 -71.36 24.52
CA PHE A 186 24.62 -72.69 24.10
C PHE A 186 25.28 -72.63 22.74
N THR A 187 24.66 -71.94 21.78
CA THR A 187 25.16 -71.79 20.41
C THR A 187 26.47 -71.01 20.39
N MET A 188 26.55 -69.88 21.12
CA MET A 188 27.78 -69.10 21.23
C MET A 188 28.94 -69.90 21.85
N ILE A 189 28.66 -70.72 22.86
CA ILE A 189 29.66 -71.61 23.47
C ILE A 189 30.09 -72.68 22.48
N ASP A 190 29.16 -73.26 21.72
CA ASP A 190 29.47 -74.29 20.74
C ASP A 190 30.37 -73.75 19.63
N GLU A 191 29.96 -72.63 19.01
CA GLU A 191 30.73 -71.93 17.99
C GLU A 191 32.11 -71.52 18.51
N PHE A 192 32.21 -71.01 19.75
CA PHE A 192 33.48 -70.64 20.35
C PHE A 192 34.42 -71.84 20.45
N ILE A 193 33.91 -72.99 20.90
CA ILE A 193 34.73 -74.20 21.08
C ILE A 193 35.15 -74.78 19.73
N GLU A 194 34.29 -74.72 18.71
CA GLU A 194 34.60 -75.22 17.38
C GLU A 194 35.58 -74.32 16.63
N ASN A 195 35.48 -72.99 16.78
CA ASN A 195 36.28 -72.03 16.02
C ASN A 195 37.62 -71.64 16.68
N ARG A 196 37.80 -71.81 18.00
CA ARG A 196 39.04 -71.39 18.71
C ARG A 196 40.17 -72.43 18.77
N GLY A 197 40.07 -73.53 18.02
CA GLY A 197 41.16 -74.49 17.84
C GLY A 197 41.42 -75.41 19.05
N ARG A 198 42.60 -76.07 19.06
CA ARG A 198 42.91 -77.25 19.91
C ARG A 198 42.77 -77.02 21.42
N LEU A 199 43.02 -75.80 21.90
CA LEU A 199 42.90 -75.48 23.33
C LEU A 199 41.43 -75.37 23.78
N ALA A 200 40.56 -74.76 22.97
CA ALA A 200 39.14 -74.68 23.30
C ALA A 200 38.46 -76.05 23.16
N SER A 201 38.82 -76.82 22.12
CA SER A 201 38.30 -78.19 21.95
C SER A 201 38.70 -79.13 23.09
N SER A 202 39.82 -78.88 23.79
CA SER A 202 40.22 -79.66 24.97
C SER A 202 39.25 -79.50 26.15
N LEU A 203 38.48 -78.41 26.20
CA LEU A 203 37.46 -78.18 27.24
C LEU A 203 36.28 -79.15 27.10
N LYS A 204 36.00 -79.68 25.89
CA LYS A 204 34.94 -80.70 25.65
C LYS A 204 35.20 -82.00 26.43
N VAL A 205 36.46 -82.26 26.84
CA VAL A 205 36.84 -83.46 27.60
C VAL A 205 36.43 -83.36 29.07
N PHE A 206 36.45 -82.15 29.64
CA PHE A 206 36.21 -81.92 31.07
C PHE A 206 34.83 -81.31 31.35
N PHE A 207 34.22 -80.66 30.36
CA PHE A 207 32.93 -80.00 30.51
C PHE A 207 32.02 -80.30 29.32
N SER A 208 30.78 -80.67 29.60
CA SER A 208 29.73 -80.79 28.58
C SER A 208 29.26 -79.40 28.14
N LYS A 209 28.77 -79.28 26.90
CA LYS A 209 28.20 -78.03 26.37
C LYS A 209 27.10 -77.49 27.30
N ASP A 210 26.20 -78.34 27.78
CA ASP A 210 25.15 -77.96 28.74
C ASP A 210 25.71 -77.44 30.07
N SER A 211 26.72 -78.11 30.64
CA SER A 211 27.31 -77.69 31.92
C SER A 211 28.01 -76.33 31.82
N LEU A 212 28.67 -76.05 30.68
CA LEU A 212 29.27 -74.75 30.41
C LEU A 212 28.20 -73.69 30.19
N THR A 213 27.12 -74.02 29.47
CA THR A 213 26.00 -73.13 29.20
C THR A 213 25.34 -72.69 30.50
N HIS A 214 24.95 -73.62 31.37
CA HIS A 214 24.38 -73.28 32.66
C HIS A 214 25.34 -72.48 33.55
N ARG A 215 26.64 -72.80 33.53
CA ARG A 215 27.63 -72.06 34.32
C ARG A 215 27.78 -70.61 33.82
N VAL A 216 27.90 -70.41 32.51
CA VAL A 216 28.00 -69.09 31.88
C VAL A 216 26.72 -68.28 32.09
N GLN A 217 25.55 -68.90 31.89
CA GLN A 217 24.24 -68.28 32.14
C GLN A 217 24.12 -67.79 33.60
N ASN A 218 24.50 -68.64 34.57
CA ASN A 218 24.46 -68.28 35.99
C ASN A 218 25.44 -67.16 36.34
N GLU A 219 26.65 -67.16 35.78
CA GLU A 219 27.61 -66.07 36.00
C GLU A 219 27.14 -64.75 35.36
N PHE A 220 26.54 -64.79 34.17
CA PHE A 220 25.90 -63.60 33.58
C PHE A 220 24.77 -63.07 34.46
N LEU A 221 23.89 -63.94 34.97
CA LEU A 221 22.82 -63.53 35.88
C LEU A 221 23.36 -62.94 37.19
N LYS A 222 24.46 -63.47 37.73
CA LYS A 222 25.12 -62.88 38.90
C LYS A 222 25.64 -61.48 38.58
N LEU A 223 26.36 -61.32 37.46
CA LEU A 223 26.89 -60.02 37.03
C LEU A 223 25.78 -58.98 36.82
N LEU A 224 24.68 -59.36 36.17
CA LEU A 224 23.53 -58.48 35.92
C LEU A 224 22.79 -58.07 37.21
N ASN A 225 22.92 -58.82 38.30
CA ASN A 225 22.36 -58.47 39.61
C ASN A 225 23.33 -57.71 40.52
N GLN A 226 24.59 -57.50 40.10
CA GLN A 226 25.55 -56.73 40.90
C GLN A 226 25.23 -55.24 40.82
N GLU A 227 25.31 -54.56 41.96
CA GLU A 227 25.17 -53.10 42.07
C GLU A 227 26.16 -52.36 41.15
N LYS A 228 27.38 -52.90 40.99
CA LYS A 228 28.37 -52.36 40.06
C LYS A 228 27.87 -52.32 38.61
N MET A 229 27.17 -53.36 38.14
CA MET A 229 26.63 -53.40 36.78
C MET A 229 25.52 -52.37 36.60
N ASN A 230 24.66 -52.22 37.61
CA ASN A 230 23.63 -51.18 37.64
C ASN A 230 24.24 -49.77 37.50
N ASN A 231 25.22 -49.43 38.34
CA ASN A 231 25.89 -48.12 38.28
C ASN A 231 26.60 -47.88 36.93
N ILE A 232 27.23 -48.90 36.34
CA ILE A 232 27.87 -48.79 35.01
C ILE A 232 26.80 -48.48 33.95
N LEU A 233 25.71 -49.24 33.92
CA LEU A 233 24.68 -49.06 32.92
C LEU A 233 23.98 -47.70 33.06
N GLN A 234 23.67 -47.28 34.30
CA GLN A 234 23.13 -45.95 34.58
C GLN A 234 24.06 -44.84 34.07
N THR A 235 25.36 -44.96 34.34
CA THR A 235 26.36 -43.97 33.89
C THR A 235 26.39 -43.89 32.37
N PHE A 236 26.41 -45.02 31.66
CA PHE A 236 26.44 -45.04 30.20
C PHE A 236 25.14 -44.48 29.59
N ILE A 237 23.98 -44.82 30.14
CA ILE A 237 22.69 -44.29 29.68
C ILE A 237 22.66 -42.77 29.86
N MET A 238 23.10 -42.26 31.01
CA MET A 238 23.13 -40.82 31.25
C MET A 238 24.14 -40.10 30.36
N GLN A 239 25.33 -40.66 30.15
CA GLN A 239 26.31 -40.08 29.23
C GLN A 239 25.78 -39.99 27.80
N GLU A 240 25.12 -41.04 27.31
CA GLU A 240 24.53 -41.02 25.96
C GLU A 240 23.34 -40.03 25.88
N TYR A 241 22.54 -39.92 26.95
CA TYR A 241 21.45 -38.96 27.03
C TYR A 241 21.96 -37.50 27.04
N ASP A 242 23.00 -37.20 27.81
CA ASP A 242 23.65 -35.89 27.82
C ASP A 242 24.25 -35.56 26.46
N ALA A 243 24.93 -36.53 25.83
CA ALA A 243 25.49 -36.37 24.50
C ALA A 243 24.41 -36.14 23.45
N LEU A 244 23.24 -36.78 23.56
CA LEU A 244 22.10 -36.56 22.68
C LEU A 244 21.55 -35.13 22.86
N ARG A 245 21.32 -34.69 24.10
CA ARG A 245 20.79 -33.35 24.42
C ARG A 245 21.68 -32.21 23.93
N ALA A 246 22.99 -32.44 23.93
CA ALA A 246 23.97 -31.46 23.47
C ALA A 246 24.08 -31.34 21.94
N ARG A 247 23.40 -32.20 21.17
CA ARG A 247 23.38 -32.11 19.71
C ARG A 247 22.43 -31.01 19.24
N ASP A 248 22.79 -30.42 18.11
CA ASP A 248 21.94 -29.49 17.38
C ASP A 248 20.77 -30.24 16.74
N VAL A 249 19.61 -29.60 16.67
CA VAL A 249 18.42 -30.17 16.00
C VAL A 249 18.72 -30.52 14.54
N ALA A 250 19.54 -29.72 13.87
CA ALA A 250 20.00 -29.96 12.51
C ALA A 250 20.65 -31.33 12.28
N SER A 251 21.25 -31.93 13.32
CA SER A 251 21.86 -33.25 13.23
C SER A 251 20.85 -34.40 13.26
N LEU A 252 19.63 -34.16 13.74
CA LEU A 252 18.58 -35.18 13.88
C LEU A 252 17.49 -35.09 12.81
N ILE A 253 17.24 -33.89 12.30
CA ILE A 253 16.16 -33.60 11.34
C ILE A 253 16.77 -33.17 10.01
N SER A 254 16.39 -33.83 8.91
CA SER A 254 16.85 -33.44 7.58
C SER A 254 16.27 -32.08 7.17
N GLU A 255 16.98 -31.33 6.30
CA GLU A 255 16.45 -30.10 5.70
C GLU A 255 15.08 -30.30 5.06
N SER A 256 14.87 -31.44 4.40
CA SER A 256 13.57 -31.76 3.77
C SER A 256 12.44 -31.97 4.77
N ASP A 257 12.75 -32.47 5.97
CA ASP A 257 11.75 -32.65 7.02
C ASP A 257 11.49 -31.34 7.76
N LYS A 258 12.53 -30.50 7.93
CA LYS A 258 12.40 -29.12 8.40
C LYS A 258 11.42 -28.34 7.55
N GLU A 259 11.62 -28.30 6.23
CA GLU A 259 10.74 -27.60 5.29
C GLU A 259 9.28 -28.08 5.40
N LYS A 260 9.06 -29.40 5.48
CA LYS A 260 7.71 -29.96 5.67
C LYS A 260 7.08 -29.55 7.00
N MET A 261 7.85 -29.58 8.09
CA MET A 261 7.35 -29.17 9.42
C MET A 261 6.98 -27.68 9.43
N LEU A 262 7.83 -26.82 8.88
CA LEU A 262 7.57 -25.37 8.78
C LEU A 262 6.36 -25.07 7.89
N SER A 263 6.21 -25.81 6.79
CA SER A 263 5.01 -25.72 5.94
C SER A 263 3.74 -26.12 6.70
N ASN A 264 3.77 -27.25 7.42
CA ASN A 264 2.63 -27.71 8.22
C ASN A 264 2.27 -26.72 9.34
N VAL A 265 3.27 -26.14 10.02
CA VAL A 265 3.06 -25.11 11.04
C VAL A 265 2.45 -23.85 10.40
N SER A 266 2.96 -23.43 9.24
CA SER A 266 2.41 -22.29 8.50
C SER A 266 0.94 -22.52 8.15
N THR A 267 0.61 -23.68 7.57
CA THR A 267 -0.77 -24.05 7.23
C THR A 267 -1.66 -24.11 8.46
N PHE A 268 -1.19 -24.69 9.56
CA PHE A 268 -1.92 -24.73 10.82
C PHE A 268 -2.21 -23.31 11.35
N LEU A 269 -1.22 -22.43 11.38
CA LEU A 269 -1.41 -21.04 11.82
C LEU A 269 -2.37 -20.27 10.91
N GLN A 270 -2.26 -20.44 9.59
CA GLN A 270 -3.19 -19.82 8.64
C GLN A 270 -4.63 -20.27 8.87
N GLN A 271 -4.85 -21.57 9.13
CA GLN A 271 -6.17 -22.12 9.46
C GLN A 271 -6.70 -21.65 10.82
N GLN A 272 -5.85 -21.51 11.83
CA GLN A 272 -6.28 -21.07 13.16
C GLN A 272 -6.54 -19.55 13.24
N ILE A 273 -5.76 -18.75 12.50
CA ILE A 273 -5.94 -17.29 12.47
C ILE A 273 -7.14 -16.91 11.59
N ASP A 274 -7.31 -17.62 10.46
CA ASP A 274 -8.32 -17.37 9.42
C ASP A 274 -8.45 -15.87 9.09
N ILE A 275 -7.44 -15.33 8.42
CA ILE A 275 -7.38 -13.91 8.05
C ILE A 275 -8.62 -13.51 7.23
N GLU A 276 -9.14 -14.41 6.40
CA GLU A 276 -10.33 -14.15 5.59
C GLU A 276 -11.56 -13.91 6.47
N GLU A 277 -11.80 -14.81 7.43
CA GLU A 277 -12.87 -14.63 8.41
C GLU A 277 -12.69 -13.32 9.18
N LYS A 278 -11.47 -13.04 9.67
CA LYS A 278 -11.18 -11.80 10.42
C LYS A 278 -11.44 -10.54 9.60
N LEU A 279 -11.13 -10.53 8.31
CA LEU A 279 -11.40 -9.39 7.43
C LEU A 279 -12.90 -9.17 7.19
N ASN A 280 -13.72 -10.21 7.32
CA ASN A 280 -15.17 -10.14 7.15
C ASN A 280 -15.93 -9.74 8.43
N ILE A 281 -15.26 -9.68 9.59
CA ILE A 281 -15.84 -9.13 10.82
C ILE A 281 -16.00 -7.60 10.68
N PRO A 282 -17.10 -7.00 11.21
CA PRO A 282 -17.25 -5.55 11.26
C PRO A 282 -16.04 -4.87 11.92
N ILE A 283 -15.50 -3.81 11.29
CA ILE A 283 -14.23 -3.18 11.69
C ILE A 283 -14.24 -2.75 13.17
N TYR A 284 -15.36 -2.20 13.64
CA TYR A 284 -15.51 -1.76 15.02
C TYR A 284 -15.50 -2.91 16.05
N LYS A 285 -15.85 -4.14 15.62
CA LYS A 285 -15.81 -5.36 16.47
C LYS A 285 -14.44 -6.03 16.45
N LEU A 286 -13.68 -5.91 15.36
CA LEU A 286 -12.39 -6.56 15.20
C LEU A 286 -11.39 -6.11 16.29
N ASN A 287 -11.35 -4.80 16.56
CA ASN A 287 -10.61 -4.24 17.68
C ASN A 287 -11.30 -2.95 18.18
N PRO A 288 -12.20 -3.05 19.16
CA PRO A 288 -12.99 -1.91 19.63
C PRO A 288 -12.14 -0.76 20.19
N GLU A 289 -11.05 -1.08 20.88
CA GLU A 289 -10.14 -0.08 21.44
C GLU A 289 -9.40 0.68 20.33
N LEU A 290 -8.89 -0.04 19.31
CA LEU A 290 -8.25 0.59 18.17
C LEU A 290 -9.24 1.49 17.43
N PHE A 291 -10.45 1.01 17.17
CA PHE A 291 -11.48 1.78 16.47
C PHE A 291 -11.88 3.05 17.24
N LYS A 292 -12.07 2.94 18.56
CA LYS A 292 -12.31 4.10 19.44
C LYS A 292 -11.15 5.08 19.41
N SER A 293 -9.91 4.60 19.51
CA SER A 293 -8.71 5.46 19.45
C SER A 293 -8.58 6.17 18.10
N PHE A 294 -9.00 5.52 17.01
CA PHE A 294 -9.03 6.10 15.68
C PHE A 294 -10.08 7.21 15.59
N LYS A 295 -11.28 6.98 16.12
CA LYS A 295 -12.36 7.99 16.18
C LYS A 295 -11.97 9.21 17.02
N GLU A 296 -11.26 9.01 18.12
CA GLU A 296 -10.87 10.10 19.03
C GLU A 296 -9.64 10.88 18.55
N LYS A 297 -8.62 10.19 18.02
CA LYS A 297 -7.31 10.79 17.70
C LYS A 297 -6.86 10.52 16.26
N GLY A 298 -7.06 9.30 15.78
CA GLY A 298 -6.62 8.88 14.44
C GLY A 298 -7.20 9.72 13.30
N LYS A 299 -8.46 10.17 13.41
CA LYS A 299 -9.12 11.00 12.39
C LYS A 299 -8.38 12.30 12.07
N TYR A 300 -7.77 12.95 13.06
CA TYR A 300 -7.00 14.19 12.83
C TYR A 300 -5.75 13.93 12.00
N GLN A 301 -5.06 12.82 12.29
CA GLN A 301 -3.92 12.39 11.48
C GLN A 301 -4.35 11.98 10.07
N LEU A 302 -5.52 11.35 9.91
CA LEU A 302 -6.05 11.03 8.59
C LEU A 302 -6.33 12.30 7.76
N VAL A 303 -6.96 13.32 8.35
CA VAL A 303 -7.18 14.62 7.68
C VAL A 303 -5.86 15.24 7.25
N GLU A 304 -4.87 15.25 8.13
CA GLU A 304 -3.55 15.79 7.82
C GLU A 304 -2.88 15.03 6.66
N ASN A 305 -2.93 13.70 6.68
CA ASN A 305 -2.39 12.86 5.61
C ASN A 305 -3.10 13.10 4.27
N ILE A 306 -4.44 13.26 4.27
CA ILE A 306 -5.22 13.57 3.07
C ILE A 306 -4.80 14.92 2.49
N ILE A 307 -4.72 15.97 3.33
CA ILE A 307 -4.34 17.32 2.87
C ILE A 307 -2.93 17.31 2.28
N GLN A 308 -1.97 16.67 2.97
CA GLN A 308 -0.60 16.57 2.47
C GLN A 308 -0.51 15.78 1.17
N TYR A 309 -1.25 14.67 1.05
CA TYR A 309 -1.26 13.86 -0.16
C TYR A 309 -1.86 14.62 -1.35
N LEU A 310 -2.99 15.31 -1.15
CA LEU A 310 -3.63 16.14 -2.18
C LEU A 310 -2.73 17.31 -2.59
N GLY A 311 -2.09 17.96 -1.62
CA GLY A 311 -1.13 19.03 -1.89
C GLY A 311 0.05 18.59 -2.73
N LYS A 312 0.73 17.51 -2.33
CA LYS A 312 1.90 16.96 -3.05
C LYS A 312 1.56 16.47 -4.46
N ASN A 313 0.34 16.00 -4.68
CA ASN A 313 -0.09 15.48 -5.98
C ASN A 313 -0.93 16.48 -6.78
N PHE A 314 -1.07 17.73 -6.33
CA PHE A 314 -1.94 18.71 -6.96
C PHE A 314 -1.59 18.97 -8.42
N GLU A 315 -0.29 19.12 -8.76
CA GLU A 315 0.15 19.31 -10.14
C GLU A 315 -0.27 18.14 -11.05
N LYS A 316 -0.09 16.90 -10.58
CA LYS A 316 -0.50 15.70 -11.31
C LYS A 316 -2.03 15.63 -11.48
N ILE A 317 -2.78 16.07 -10.46
CA ILE A 317 -4.25 16.13 -10.51
C ILE A 317 -4.67 17.16 -11.57
N LEU A 318 -4.10 18.36 -11.55
CA LEU A 318 -4.39 19.42 -12.52
C LEU A 318 -4.08 19.00 -13.97
N ASP A 319 -2.94 18.36 -14.18
CA ASP A 319 -2.52 17.88 -15.50
C ASP A 319 -3.49 16.81 -16.03
N LYS A 320 -3.85 15.82 -15.20
CA LYS A 320 -4.83 14.80 -15.57
C LYS A 320 -6.24 15.35 -15.84
N LEU A 321 -6.64 16.39 -15.11
CA LEU A 321 -7.92 17.07 -15.34
C LEU A 321 -7.90 17.95 -16.59
N GLN A 322 -6.74 18.19 -17.20
CA GLN A 322 -6.56 19.03 -18.39
C GLN A 322 -7.23 20.39 -18.22
N LEU A 323 -7.12 20.98 -17.02
CA LEU A 323 -7.94 22.13 -16.63
C LEU A 323 -7.73 23.35 -17.54
N ALA A 324 -6.50 23.54 -18.04
CA ALA A 324 -6.19 24.57 -19.03
C ALA A 324 -7.02 24.41 -20.32
N GLN A 325 -7.19 23.18 -20.81
CA GLN A 325 -7.98 22.88 -22.00
C GLN A 325 -9.48 23.05 -21.73
N LEU A 326 -9.94 22.68 -20.53
CA LEU A 326 -11.31 22.89 -20.11
C LEU A 326 -11.65 24.38 -20.04
N ILE A 327 -10.77 25.21 -19.46
CA ILE A 327 -10.93 26.66 -19.42
C ILE A 327 -10.96 27.24 -20.84
N LYS A 328 -10.03 26.83 -21.72
CA LYS A 328 -10.03 27.23 -23.13
C LYS A 328 -11.37 26.91 -23.79
N TYR A 329 -11.84 25.66 -23.67
CA TYR A 329 -13.11 25.21 -24.24
C TYR A 329 -14.31 26.01 -23.71
N GLN A 330 -14.35 26.30 -22.41
CA GLN A 330 -15.44 27.11 -21.83
C GLN A 330 -15.42 28.54 -22.38
N ILE A 331 -14.24 29.17 -22.49
CA ILE A 331 -14.11 30.52 -23.06
C ILE A 331 -14.42 30.54 -24.56
N ASP A 332 -14.07 29.49 -25.30
CA ASP A 332 -14.29 29.33 -26.74
C ASP A 332 -15.75 28.96 -27.11
N ASN A 333 -16.55 28.51 -26.14
CA ASN A 333 -17.98 28.25 -26.33
C ASN A 333 -18.90 29.25 -25.64
N PHE A 334 -18.34 30.18 -24.84
CA PHE A 334 -19.09 31.28 -24.26
C PHE A 334 -19.78 32.15 -25.34
N GLU A 335 -21.01 32.61 -25.13
CA GLU A 335 -21.68 33.39 -26.18
C GLU A 335 -21.00 34.76 -26.38
N LEU A 336 -20.61 35.08 -27.63
CA LEU A 336 -19.94 36.34 -27.97
C LEU A 336 -20.77 37.57 -27.58
N SER A 337 -22.09 37.47 -27.65
CA SER A 337 -23.04 38.49 -27.20
C SER A 337 -22.90 38.82 -25.71
N LYS A 338 -22.55 37.82 -24.91
CA LYS A 338 -22.39 37.95 -23.45
C LYS A 338 -21.05 38.56 -23.09
N ILE A 339 -20.01 38.28 -23.88
CA ILE A 339 -18.72 39.00 -23.80
C ILE A 339 -18.93 40.48 -24.16
N GLU A 340 -19.66 40.76 -25.24
CA GLU A 340 -20.03 42.13 -25.62
C GLU A 340 -20.76 42.82 -24.46
N SER A 341 -21.79 42.20 -23.89
CA SER A 341 -22.56 42.82 -22.80
C SER A 341 -21.70 43.11 -21.57
N LEU A 342 -20.82 42.18 -21.18
CA LEU A 342 -19.91 42.38 -20.02
C LEU A 342 -18.94 43.54 -20.26
N VAL A 343 -18.32 43.60 -21.44
CA VAL A 343 -17.37 44.68 -21.76
C VAL A 343 -18.10 46.01 -21.90
N MET A 344 -19.27 46.01 -22.53
CA MET A 344 -20.10 47.22 -22.67
C MET A 344 -20.62 47.71 -21.33
N GLU A 345 -20.99 46.82 -20.41
CA GLU A 345 -21.43 47.21 -19.06
C GLU A 345 -20.30 47.92 -18.31
N VAL A 346 -19.09 47.37 -18.34
CA VAL A 346 -17.91 47.94 -17.67
C VAL A 346 -17.40 49.21 -18.36
N SER A 347 -17.47 49.31 -19.70
CA SER A 347 -16.78 50.35 -20.48
C SER A 347 -17.71 51.38 -21.16
N SER A 348 -19.03 51.29 -20.95
CA SER A 348 -20.01 52.11 -21.70
C SER A 348 -19.79 53.62 -21.56
N LYS A 349 -19.32 54.08 -20.40
CA LYS A 349 -19.13 55.50 -20.10
C LYS A 349 -17.92 56.06 -20.86
N GLU A 350 -16.86 55.28 -20.90
CA GLU A 350 -15.57 55.55 -21.53
C GLU A 350 -15.75 55.54 -23.05
N LEU A 351 -16.39 54.50 -23.60
CA LEU A 351 -16.68 54.40 -25.04
C LEU A 351 -17.58 55.54 -25.54
N ARG A 352 -18.54 55.98 -24.72
CA ARG A 352 -19.40 57.14 -25.02
C ARG A 352 -18.59 58.44 -25.01
N MET A 353 -17.66 58.60 -24.08
CA MET A 353 -16.76 59.75 -24.05
C MET A 353 -15.89 59.83 -25.30
N ILE A 354 -15.29 58.72 -25.74
CA ILE A 354 -14.48 58.70 -26.98
C ILE A 354 -15.35 59.06 -28.18
N THR A 355 -16.59 58.56 -28.25
CA THR A 355 -17.54 58.93 -29.31
C THR A 355 -17.86 60.42 -29.30
N MET A 356 -18.11 61.00 -28.11
CA MET A 356 -18.40 62.43 -27.94
C MET A 356 -17.20 63.32 -28.30
N LEU A 357 -15.98 62.91 -27.89
CA LEU A 357 -14.75 63.57 -28.32
C LEU A 357 -14.56 63.51 -29.83
N GLY A 358 -14.94 62.40 -30.47
CA GLY A 358 -14.94 62.26 -31.94
C GLY A 358 -15.86 63.29 -32.62
N PHE A 359 -17.07 63.47 -32.10
CA PHE A 359 -17.98 64.52 -32.59
C PHE A 359 -17.40 65.92 -32.39
N LEU A 360 -16.80 66.19 -31.23
CA LEU A 360 -16.24 67.51 -30.91
C LEU A 360 -15.01 67.83 -31.76
N LEU A 361 -14.04 66.91 -31.85
CA LEU A 361 -12.83 67.07 -32.65
C LEU A 361 -13.15 67.17 -34.15
N GLY A 362 -14.06 66.33 -34.64
CA GLY A 362 -14.53 66.41 -36.02
C GLY A 362 -15.15 67.76 -36.36
N GLY A 363 -15.90 68.34 -35.41
CA GLY A 363 -16.45 69.69 -35.54
C GLY A 363 -15.37 70.75 -35.61
N ILE A 364 -14.40 70.70 -34.70
CA ILE A 364 -13.26 71.64 -34.69
C ILE A 364 -12.46 71.56 -35.99
N ILE A 365 -12.15 70.35 -36.48
CA ILE A 365 -11.42 70.13 -37.72
C ILE A 365 -12.22 70.68 -38.91
N GLY A 366 -13.54 70.44 -38.95
CA GLY A 366 -14.41 70.96 -40.00
C GLY A 366 -14.49 72.49 -40.01
N VAL A 367 -14.48 73.15 -38.85
CA VAL A 367 -14.38 74.62 -38.76
C VAL A 367 -13.05 75.10 -39.34
N VAL A 368 -11.93 74.50 -38.91
CA VAL A 368 -10.60 74.87 -39.41
C VAL A 368 -10.50 74.68 -40.92
N GLN A 369 -10.99 73.55 -41.44
CA GLN A 369 -11.02 73.26 -42.86
C GLN A 369 -11.89 74.26 -43.63
N GLY A 370 -13.07 74.60 -43.10
CA GLY A 370 -13.94 75.61 -43.69
C GLY A 370 -13.29 77.00 -43.74
N ILE A 371 -12.55 77.38 -42.69
CA ILE A 371 -11.79 78.64 -42.68
C ILE A 371 -10.71 78.62 -43.76
N ILE A 372 -9.93 77.55 -43.87
CA ILE A 372 -8.86 77.42 -44.88
C ILE A 372 -9.44 77.53 -46.30
N VAL A 373 -10.51 76.80 -46.60
CA VAL A 373 -11.21 76.81 -47.90
C VAL A 373 -11.92 78.14 -48.18
N SER A 374 -12.18 78.95 -47.16
CA SER A 374 -12.76 80.29 -47.35
C SER A 374 -11.72 81.38 -47.63
N VAL A 375 -10.47 81.14 -47.24
CA VAL A 375 -9.35 82.11 -47.34
C VAL A 375 -8.50 81.86 -48.58
N PHE A 376 -8.40 80.60 -49.03
CA PHE A 376 -7.73 80.16 -50.25
C PHE A 376 -8.77 79.66 -51.25
#